data_AF-A0A060C5T8-F1
#
_entry.id   AF-A0A060C5T8-F1
#
_cell.length_a   1.000
_cell.length_b   1.000
_cell.length_c   1.000
_cell.angle_alpha   90.00
_cell.angle_beta   90.00
_cell.angle_gamma   90.00
#
_symmetry.space_group_name_H-M   'P 1'
#
loop_
_entity.id
_entity.type
_entity.pdbx_description
1 polymer ?
#
loop_
_entity_poly.entity_id
_entity_poly.type
_entity_poly.pdbx_seq_one_letter_code
_entity_poly.pdbx_strand_id
1 'polypeptide(L)'
;PFLHIGGDEAKGTSSTDFRAFVTRAMQLAAATGKRPIGWHEVGPAQLPPGAVGQYWGLLSDQTDAPRTAGAVVEKGGTLILSPG
;
A
#
# COMPACT_ATOMS: atom_id res chain seq x y z
N PRO A 1 13.73 4.07 -10.44
CA PRO A 1 13.05 5.27 -9.88
C PRO A 1 11.64 4.92 -9.37
N PHE A 2 11.18 5.57 -8.31
CA PHE A 2 9.93 5.24 -7.60
C PHE A 2 8.85 6.30 -7.80
N LEU A 3 7.59 5.93 -7.61
CA LEU A 3 6.45 6.86 -7.57
C LEU A 3 5.54 6.48 -6.41
N HIS A 4 5.39 7.37 -5.43
CA HIS A 4 4.53 7.15 -4.28
C HIS A 4 3.12 7.66 -4.57
N ILE A 5 2.08 6.83 -4.37
CA ILE A 5 0.68 7.21 -4.63
C ILE A 5 -0.11 7.56 -3.36
N GLY A 6 0.51 7.43 -2.18
CA GLY A 6 -0.15 7.67 -0.89
C GLY A 6 -1.00 6.46 -0.48
N GLY A 7 -2.26 6.72 -0.10
CA GLY A 7 -3.25 5.70 0.26
C GLY A 7 -3.61 5.65 1.75
N ASP A 8 -3.21 6.64 2.54
CA ASP A 8 -3.50 6.78 3.95
C ASP A 8 -4.88 7.42 4.20
N GLU A 9 -5.46 7.15 5.37
CA GLU A 9 -6.63 7.83 5.93
C GLU A 9 -7.92 7.89 5.07
N ALA A 10 -8.13 6.93 4.18
CA ALA A 10 -9.37 6.81 3.39
C ALA A 10 -10.60 6.33 4.20
N LYS A 11 -10.78 6.83 5.43
CA LYS A 11 -11.84 6.43 6.38
C LYS A 11 -13.26 6.68 5.87
N GLY A 12 -13.42 7.61 4.91
CA GLY A 12 -14.71 7.91 4.26
C GLY A 12 -15.00 7.07 3.02
N THR A 13 -14.09 6.18 2.61
CA THR A 13 -14.23 5.35 1.41
C THR A 13 -14.50 3.90 1.82
N SER A 14 -15.41 3.22 1.12
CA SER A 14 -15.64 1.79 1.39
C SER A 14 -14.38 0.99 1.07
N SER A 15 -14.16 -0.12 1.78
CA SER A 15 -12.99 -0.96 1.55
C SER A 15 -12.94 -1.52 0.13
N THR A 16 -14.10 -1.78 -0.49
CA THR A 16 -14.21 -2.23 -1.89
C THR A 16 -13.76 -1.13 -2.85
N ASP A 17 -14.26 0.09 -2.69
CA ASP A 17 -13.95 1.22 -3.58
C ASP A 17 -12.47 1.63 -3.43
N PHE A 18 -11.97 1.64 -2.19
CA PHE A 18 -10.57 1.90 -1.92
C PHE A 18 -9.66 0.89 -2.62
N ARG A 19 -9.96 -0.42 -2.51
CA ARG A 19 -9.19 -1.47 -3.18
C ARG A 19 -9.25 -1.36 -4.70
N ALA A 20 -10.40 -1.01 -5.26
CA ALA A 20 -10.56 -0.80 -6.71
C ALA A 20 -9.71 0.39 -7.18
N PHE A 21 -9.77 1.51 -6.46
CA PHE A 21 -8.98 2.71 -6.75
C PHE A 21 -7.48 2.44 -6.66
N VAL A 22 -7.01 1.88 -5.54
CA VAL A 22 -5.59 1.56 -5.31
C VAL A 22 -5.07 0.60 -6.37
N THR A 23 -5.84 -0.44 -6.71
CA THR A 23 -5.49 -1.37 -7.79
C THR A 23 -5.25 -0.61 -9.10
N ARG A 24 -6.17 0.28 -9.48
CA ARG A 24 -6.04 1.04 -10.72
C ARG A 24 -4.85 2.01 -10.68
N ALA A 25 -4.69 2.75 -9.58
CA ALA A 25 -3.64 3.75 -9.41
C ALA A 25 -2.23 3.11 -9.44
N MET A 26 -2.04 1.99 -8.74
CA MET A 26 -0.76 1.27 -8.70
C MET A 26 -0.37 0.72 -10.08
N GLN A 27 -1.34 0.21 -10.84
CA GLN A 27 -1.09 -0.27 -12.21
C GLN A 27 -0.73 0.89 -13.16
N LEU A 28 -1.39 2.03 -13.04
CA LEU A 28 -1.04 3.23 -13.82
C LEU A 28 0.35 3.74 -13.48
N ALA A 29 0.71 3.78 -12.19
CA ALA A 29 2.06 4.14 -11.76
C ALA A 29 3.13 3.19 -12.33
N ALA A 30 2.88 1.88 -12.31
CA ALA A 30 3.76 0.89 -12.91
C ALA A 30 3.91 1.06 -14.44
N ALA A 31 2.82 1.40 -15.14
CA ALA A 31 2.82 1.63 -16.58
C ALA A 31 3.73 2.81 -17.02
N THR A 32 4.11 3.71 -16.10
CA THR A 32 5.10 4.78 -16.36
C THR A 32 6.56 4.31 -16.29
N GLY A 33 6.80 3.00 -16.12
CA GLY A 33 8.13 2.43 -15.90
C GLY A 33 8.72 2.71 -14.51
N LYS A 34 7.89 3.19 -13.56
CA LYS A 34 8.28 3.43 -12.17
C LYS A 34 7.89 2.24 -11.30
N ARG A 35 8.62 2.06 -10.19
CA ARG A 35 8.19 1.13 -9.14
C ARG A 35 7.23 1.86 -8.19
N PRO A 36 5.98 1.43 -8.07
CA PRO A 36 5.00 2.13 -7.26
C PRO A 36 5.19 1.85 -5.77
N ILE A 37 4.95 2.88 -4.97
CA ILE A 37 4.94 2.83 -3.51
C ILE A 37 3.57 3.33 -3.01
N GLY A 38 3.03 2.70 -1.98
CA GLY A 38 1.90 3.22 -1.22
C GLY A 38 2.07 2.94 0.26
N TRP A 39 1.25 3.57 1.10
CA TRP A 39 1.21 3.22 2.52
C TRP A 39 0.72 1.78 2.72
N HIS A 40 0.96 1.21 3.89
CA HIS A 40 0.65 -0.20 4.18
C HIS A 40 -0.80 -0.58 3.89
N GLU A 41 -1.72 0.38 3.99
CA GLU A 41 -3.15 0.26 3.70
C GLU A 41 -3.42 -0.20 2.26
N VAL A 42 -2.50 -0.02 1.31
CA VAL A 42 -2.64 -0.54 -0.06
C VAL A 42 -2.54 -2.07 -0.14
N GLY A 43 -2.03 -2.73 0.90
CA GLY A 43 -1.75 -4.16 0.94
C GLY A 43 -2.91 -5.07 0.49
N PRO A 44 -4.17 -4.84 0.89
CA PRO A 44 -5.32 -5.64 0.46
C PRO A 44 -5.71 -5.51 -1.03
N ALA A 45 -5.20 -4.51 -1.76
CA ALA A 45 -5.48 -4.30 -3.18
C ALA A 45 -4.68 -5.26 -4.08
N GLN A 46 -4.98 -5.31 -5.39
CA GLN A 46 -4.15 -6.03 -6.35
C GLN A 46 -2.94 -5.15 -6.70
N LEU A 47 -1.74 -5.63 -6.38
CA LEU A 47 -0.49 -4.87 -6.55
C LEU A 47 0.28 -5.34 -7.79
N PRO A 48 0.95 -4.43 -8.53
CA PRO A 48 1.88 -4.83 -9.57
C PRO A 48 3.14 -5.47 -8.96
N PRO A 49 3.85 -6.33 -9.71
CA PRO A 49 5.09 -6.95 -9.24
C PRO A 49 6.12 -5.93 -8.75
N GLY A 50 6.75 -6.21 -7.62
CA GLY A 50 7.81 -5.36 -7.06
C GLY A 50 7.33 -4.04 -6.43
N ALA A 51 6.01 -3.90 -6.21
CA ALA A 51 5.42 -2.82 -5.42
C ALA A 51 6.03 -2.73 -4.02
N VAL A 52 6.05 -1.52 -3.46
CA VAL A 52 6.58 -1.25 -2.13
C VAL A 52 5.45 -0.74 -1.23
N GLY A 53 5.36 -1.28 -0.03
CA GLY A 53 4.48 -0.77 1.03
C GLY A 53 5.29 0.03 2.03
N GLN A 54 4.77 1.16 2.52
CA GLN A 54 5.38 1.93 3.59
C GLN A 54 4.57 1.76 4.88
N TYR A 55 5.18 1.15 5.88
CA TYR A 55 4.57 0.92 7.19
C TYR A 55 4.88 2.07 8.14
N TRP A 56 3.84 2.65 8.74
CA TRP A 56 3.94 3.79 9.64
C TRP A 56 3.30 3.55 11.03
N GLY A 57 2.65 2.41 11.26
CA GLY A 57 1.96 2.16 12.53
C GLY A 57 2.90 1.99 13.72
N LEU A 58 2.40 2.29 14.92
CA LEU A 58 3.03 1.98 16.20
C LEU A 58 2.41 0.73 16.84
N LEU A 59 3.16 0.10 17.74
CA LEU A 59 2.66 -1.00 18.57
C LEU A 59 1.47 -0.58 19.45
N SER A 60 1.33 0.73 19.74
CA SER A 60 0.24 1.29 20.55
C SER A 60 -1.10 1.37 19.83
N ASP A 61 -1.12 1.34 18.51
CA ASP A 61 -2.24 1.92 17.76
C ASP A 61 -3.46 0.99 17.62
N GLN A 62 -3.39 -0.26 18.11
CA GLN A 62 -4.45 -1.28 17.98
C GLN A 62 -5.08 -1.33 16.57
N THR A 63 -4.29 -1.09 15.53
CA THR A 63 -4.73 -1.10 14.14
C THR A 63 -4.39 -2.41 13.44
N ASP A 64 -5.04 -2.68 12.31
CA ASP A 64 -4.67 -3.77 11.40
C ASP A 64 -3.38 -3.48 10.60
N ALA A 65 -2.62 -2.43 10.92
CA ALA A 65 -1.44 -1.99 10.17
C ALA A 65 -0.43 -3.13 9.88
N PRO A 66 -0.08 -4.00 10.85
CA PRO A 66 0.81 -5.14 10.59
C PRO A 66 0.24 -6.13 9.56
N ARG A 67 -1.07 -6.39 9.60
CA ARG A 67 -1.74 -7.31 8.67
C ARG A 67 -1.69 -6.76 7.25
N THR A 68 -2.04 -5.49 7.08
CA THR A 68 -2.04 -4.81 5.78
C THR A 68 -0.63 -4.66 5.22
N ALA A 69 0.39 -4.43 6.06
CA ALA A 69 1.79 -4.47 5.63
C ALA A 69 2.23 -5.87 5.18
N GLY A 70 1.86 -6.92 5.93
CA GLY A 70 2.13 -8.31 5.58
C GLY A 70 1.59 -8.69 4.20
N ALA A 71 0.37 -8.23 3.87
CA ALA A 71 -0.27 -8.49 2.58
C ALA A 71 0.53 -7.96 1.37
N VAL A 72 1.38 -6.93 1.55
CA VAL A 72 2.30 -6.46 0.50
C VAL A 72 3.39 -7.49 0.24
N VAL A 73 3.99 -8.04 1.30
CA VAL A 73 5.08 -9.01 1.22
C VAL A 73 4.58 -10.35 0.69
N GLU A 74 3.40 -10.80 1.12
CA GLU A 74 2.74 -12.01 0.63
C GLU A 74 2.53 -11.99 -0.90
N LYS A 75 2.40 -10.79 -1.48
CA LYS A 75 2.26 -10.57 -2.93
C LYS A 75 3.58 -10.35 -3.66
N GLY A 76 4.71 -10.60 -3.00
CA GLY A 76 6.06 -10.43 -3.56
C GLY A 76 6.55 -8.98 -3.58
N GLY A 77 5.92 -8.10 -2.81
CA GLY A 77 6.37 -6.73 -2.59
C GLY A 77 7.46 -6.64 -1.51
N THR A 78 7.90 -5.41 -1.25
CA THR A 78 8.87 -5.09 -0.18
C THR A 78 8.31 -4.00 0.74
N LEU A 79 8.86 -3.88 1.95
CA LEU A 79 8.43 -2.87 2.91
C LEU A 79 9.51 -1.83 3.18
N ILE A 80 9.08 -0.57 3.30
CA ILE A 80 9.80 0.50 4.00
C ILE A 80 9.18 0.59 5.40
N LEU A 81 10.02 0.59 6.44
CA LEU A 81 9.59 0.78 7.82
C LEU A 81 9.87 2.22 8.24
N SER A 82 8.81 2.97 8.54
CA SER A 82 8.88 4.33 9.08
C SER A 82 7.87 4.52 10.22
N PRO A 83 8.00 3.77 11.33
CA PRO A 83 7.11 3.93 12.49
C PRO A 83 7.22 5.36 13.04
N GLY A 84 6.09 5.98 13.40
CA GLY A 84 6.04 7.36 13.90
C GLY A 84 5.03 7.53 15.00
#